data_AF-A0AAW0QZ66-F1
#
_entry.id   AF-A0AAW0QZ66-F1
#
_cell.length_a   1.000
_cell.length_b   1.000
_cell.length_c   1.000
_cell.angle_alpha   90.00
_cell.angle_beta   90.00
_cell.angle_gamma   90.00
#
_symmetry.space_group_name_H-M   'P 1'
#
loop_
_entity.id
_entity.type
_entity.pdbx_description
1 polymer ?
#
loop_
_entity_poly.entity_id
_entity_poly.type
_entity_poly.pdbx_seq_one_letter_code
_entity_poly.pdbx_strand_id
1 'polypeptide(L)'
;MECSYTFSCVPGVFYDHTKRAEDDSSSPTPIATQDQLGIIQGCEYDTKPLPPDSQSQWQRLENHVTHLNKHGGSNDSYKVIYVVRHGDSVHNAVMRAVGGQWKEKWAYKAGANLEELPRLAELESLSDDEKRVTWANAELSPKGIEQARKIGELLVKWKKENGMPSPGTIYTSPLRRCLGTTKQIYNGVYQQNGLDPRREQSRMD
;
A
#
# COMPACT_ATOMS: atom_id res chain seq x y z
N MET A 1 -35.74 3.59 -4.47
CA MET A 1 -34.71 3.10 -5.40
C MET A 1 -33.50 2.75 -4.56
N GLU A 2 -33.14 1.48 -4.48
CA GLU A 2 -31.86 1.07 -3.91
C GLU A 2 -30.77 1.24 -4.97
N CYS A 3 -29.71 1.95 -4.63
CA CYS A 3 -28.55 2.09 -5.50
C CYS A 3 -27.65 0.87 -5.26
N SER A 4 -27.56 -0.03 -6.24
CA SER A 4 -26.68 -1.20 -6.18
C SER A 4 -25.44 -0.98 -7.03
N TYR A 5 -24.27 -1.15 -6.43
CA TYR A 5 -22.99 -1.13 -7.15
C TYR A 5 -22.48 -2.55 -7.35
N THR A 6 -21.97 -2.82 -8.54
CA THR A 6 -21.29 -4.08 -8.87
C THR A 6 -19.83 -3.79 -9.13
N PHE A 7 -18.94 -4.59 -8.54
CA PHE A 7 -17.50 -4.47 -8.71
C PHE A 7 -16.93 -5.73 -9.35
N SER A 8 -16.03 -5.56 -10.32
CA SER A 8 -15.31 -6.64 -10.98
C SER A 8 -13.89 -6.20 -11.31
N CYS A 9 -12.96 -7.16 -11.33
CA CYS A 9 -11.58 -6.92 -11.76
C CYS A 9 -11.45 -7.11 -13.27
N VAL A 10 -10.64 -6.28 -13.93
CA VAL A 10 -10.27 -6.46 -15.35
C VAL A 10 -9.01 -7.32 -15.41
N PRO A 11 -9.08 -8.57 -15.94
CA PRO A 11 -7.91 -9.45 -16.03
C PRO A 11 -6.94 -9.00 -17.13
N GLY A 12 -5.73 -9.53 -17.13
CA GLY A 12 -4.76 -9.35 -18.22
C GLY A 12 -3.99 -8.03 -18.22
N VAL A 13 -4.24 -7.13 -17.26
CA VAL A 13 -3.48 -5.88 -17.10
C VAL A 13 -2.27 -6.05 -16.17
N PHE A 14 -2.47 -6.77 -15.06
CA PHE A 14 -1.44 -7.05 -14.06
C PHE A 14 -1.27 -8.56 -13.90
N TYR A 15 -0.06 -8.99 -13.53
CA TYR A 15 0.16 -10.39 -13.14
C TYR A 15 -0.72 -10.76 -11.95
N ASP A 16 -1.42 -11.88 -12.08
CA ASP A 16 -2.12 -12.48 -10.96
C ASP A 16 -1.13 -13.24 -10.08
N HIS A 17 -0.81 -12.64 -8.93
CA HIS A 17 0.13 -13.20 -7.97
C HIS A 17 -0.50 -14.23 -7.02
N THR A 18 -1.81 -14.47 -7.09
CA THR A 18 -2.49 -15.47 -6.24
C THR A 18 -1.94 -16.87 -6.50
N LYS A 19 -1.85 -17.28 -7.77
CA LYS A 19 -1.30 -18.58 -8.18
C LYS A 19 0.13 -18.79 -7.68
N ARG A 20 0.98 -17.76 -7.77
CA ARG A 20 2.36 -17.81 -7.27
C ARG A 20 2.41 -18.00 -5.75
N ALA A 21 1.45 -17.44 -5.02
CA ALA A 21 1.35 -17.62 -3.58
C ALA A 21 0.83 -19.01 -3.19
N GLU A 22 -0.03 -19.61 -4.01
CA GLU A 22 -0.56 -20.97 -3.83
C GLU A 22 0.50 -22.05 -4.08
N ASP A 23 1.35 -21.86 -5.10
CA ASP A 23 2.42 -22.80 -5.47
C ASP A 23 3.57 -22.84 -4.44
N ASP A 24 3.76 -21.78 -3.63
CA ASP A 24 4.79 -21.67 -2.58
C ASP A 24 4.26 -22.09 -1.18
N SER A 25 3.15 -22.84 -1.15
CA SER A 25 2.42 -23.17 0.09
C SER A 25 3.21 -23.98 1.13
N SER A 26 4.33 -24.62 0.75
CA SER A 26 5.22 -25.33 1.69
C SER A 26 6.17 -24.41 2.47
N SER A 27 6.43 -23.19 1.99
CA SER A 27 7.26 -22.20 2.69
C SER A 27 6.95 -20.80 2.15
N PRO A 28 5.77 -20.23 2.48
CA PRO A 28 5.27 -19.02 1.84
C PRO A 28 6.23 -17.85 2.08
N THR A 29 7.03 -17.54 1.06
CA THR A 29 7.87 -16.35 1.09
C THR A 29 6.98 -15.17 0.74
N PRO A 30 6.91 -14.11 1.58
CA PRO A 30 6.14 -12.93 1.22
C PRO A 30 6.59 -12.42 -0.15
N ILE A 31 5.65 -12.34 -1.10
CA ILE A 31 5.93 -11.78 -2.42
C ILE A 31 6.30 -10.31 -2.21
N ALA A 32 7.59 -10.00 -2.42
CA ALA A 32 8.08 -8.63 -2.36
C ALA A 32 7.40 -7.78 -3.44
N THR A 33 7.41 -6.46 -3.28
CA THR A 33 6.91 -5.54 -4.31
C THR A 33 7.62 -5.82 -5.64
N GLN A 34 6.85 -6.24 -6.64
CA GLN A 34 7.37 -6.51 -7.98
C GLN A 34 7.66 -5.19 -8.70
N ASP A 35 8.57 -5.24 -9.68
CA ASP A 35 8.87 -4.07 -10.50
C ASP A 35 7.62 -3.60 -11.25
N GLN A 36 7.45 -2.27 -11.33
CA GLN A 36 6.28 -1.60 -11.92
C GLN A 36 4.91 -2.18 -11.46
N LEU A 37 4.83 -2.66 -10.21
CA LEU A 37 3.65 -3.30 -9.62
C LEU A 37 3.08 -4.48 -10.44
N GLY A 38 3.93 -5.15 -11.24
CA GLY A 38 3.52 -6.31 -12.01
C GLY A 38 2.62 -6.00 -13.21
N ILE A 39 2.68 -4.79 -13.77
CA ILE A 39 2.01 -4.49 -15.05
C ILE A 39 2.56 -5.40 -16.16
N ILE A 40 1.69 -6.02 -16.94
CA ILE A 40 2.07 -6.94 -18.02
C ILE A 40 2.56 -6.13 -19.22
N GLN A 41 3.83 -6.32 -19.59
CA GLN A 41 4.42 -5.64 -20.75
C GLN A 41 3.82 -6.17 -22.06
N GLY A 42 3.55 -5.26 -23.00
CA GLY A 42 3.03 -5.61 -24.31
C GLY A 42 1.54 -5.94 -24.33
N CYS A 43 0.80 -5.79 -23.22
CA CYS A 43 -0.66 -5.98 -23.29
C CYS A 43 -1.28 -4.94 -24.22
N GLU A 44 -2.21 -5.41 -25.06
CA GLU A 44 -2.91 -4.61 -26.05
C GLU A 44 -4.23 -4.11 -25.48
N TYR A 45 -4.65 -2.93 -25.95
CA TYR A 45 -5.89 -2.28 -25.54
C TYR A 45 -6.64 -1.89 -26.81
N ASP A 46 -7.97 -1.97 -26.80
CA ASP A 46 -8.82 -1.66 -27.97
C ASP A 46 -8.79 -0.18 -28.39
N THR A 47 -8.10 0.68 -27.64
CA THR A 47 -7.87 2.07 -28.02
C THR A 47 -6.94 2.15 -29.22
N LYS A 48 -7.30 2.99 -30.22
CA LYS A 48 -6.45 3.27 -31.38
C LYS A 48 -5.00 3.49 -30.93
N PRO A 49 -4.04 2.67 -31.38
CA PRO A 49 -2.68 2.76 -30.91
C PRO A 49 -2.09 4.11 -31.31
N LEU A 50 -1.62 4.87 -30.32
CA LEU A 50 -0.47 5.73 -30.57
C LEU A 50 0.72 4.82 -30.92
N PRO A 51 1.69 5.28 -31.72
CA PRO A 51 2.83 4.45 -32.12
C PRO A 51 3.44 3.77 -30.88
N PRO A 52 3.53 2.43 -30.84
CA PRO A 52 3.99 1.68 -29.66
C PRO A 52 5.32 2.18 -29.09
N ASP A 53 6.20 2.68 -29.95
CA ASP A 53 7.53 3.18 -29.59
C ASP A 53 7.52 4.55 -28.88
N SER A 54 6.35 5.17 -28.70
CA SER A 54 6.21 6.51 -28.11
C SER A 54 5.72 6.53 -26.66
N GLN A 55 5.30 5.38 -26.10
CA GLN A 55 4.68 5.31 -24.78
C GLN A 55 5.06 4.06 -23.99
N SER A 56 5.23 4.23 -22.68
CA SER A 56 5.37 3.10 -21.75
C SER A 56 4.06 2.33 -21.60
N GLN A 57 4.13 1.12 -21.04
CA GLN A 57 2.94 0.33 -20.72
C GLN A 57 1.97 1.06 -19.76
N TRP A 58 2.50 1.83 -18.80
CA TRP A 58 1.71 2.63 -17.88
C TRP A 58 0.95 3.76 -18.56
N GLN A 59 1.60 4.48 -19.49
CA GLN A 59 0.95 5.54 -20.26
C GLN A 59 -0.14 4.98 -21.17
N ARG A 60 0.10 3.80 -21.78
CA ARG A 60 -0.92 3.09 -22.56
C ARG A 60 -2.13 2.71 -21.69
N LEU A 61 -1.90 2.21 -20.47
CA LEU A 61 -2.98 1.89 -19.52
C LEU A 61 -3.77 3.14 -19.10
N GLU A 62 -3.09 4.24 -18.79
CA GLU A 62 -3.74 5.50 -18.42
C GLU A 62 -4.64 6.03 -19.54
N ASN A 63 -4.16 6.01 -20.78
CA ASN A 63 -4.93 6.39 -21.97
C ASN A 63 -6.14 5.47 -22.17
N HIS A 64 -5.97 4.17 -21.94
CA HIS A 64 -7.05 3.19 -22.05
C HIS A 64 -8.14 3.42 -20.99
N VAL A 65 -7.78 3.57 -19.72
CA VAL A 65 -8.73 3.85 -18.63
C VAL A 65 -9.44 5.19 -18.86
N THR A 66 -8.74 6.20 -19.36
CA THR A 66 -9.35 7.49 -19.75
C THR A 66 -10.34 7.32 -20.89
N HIS A 67 -10.00 6.54 -21.91
CA HIS A 67 -10.89 6.25 -23.02
C HIS A 67 -12.17 5.51 -22.56
N LEU A 68 -12.03 4.49 -21.72
CA LEU A 68 -13.14 3.72 -21.17
C LEU A 68 -14.08 4.62 -20.34
N ASN A 69 -13.54 5.49 -19.49
CA ASN A 69 -14.38 6.42 -18.71
C ASN A 69 -15.02 7.53 -19.57
N LYS A 70 -14.46 7.83 -20.76
CA LYS A 70 -15.01 8.85 -21.67
C LYS A 70 -16.10 8.29 -22.61
N HIS A 71 -15.98 7.03 -23.02
CA HIS A 71 -16.85 6.42 -24.04
C HIS A 71 -17.68 5.24 -23.51
N GLY A 72 -17.47 4.82 -22.26
CA GLY A 72 -18.25 3.78 -21.60
C GLY A 72 -19.68 4.23 -21.27
N GLY A 73 -20.47 3.31 -20.72
CA GLY A 73 -21.83 3.61 -20.28
C GLY A 73 -21.85 4.66 -19.18
N SER A 74 -22.94 5.45 -19.08
CA SER A 74 -23.06 6.52 -18.09
C SER A 74 -22.99 6.06 -16.63
N ASN A 75 -23.12 4.75 -16.37
CA ASN A 75 -23.11 4.13 -15.05
C ASN A 75 -21.83 3.32 -14.78
N ASP A 76 -20.89 3.27 -15.73
CA ASP A 76 -19.66 2.51 -15.59
C ASP A 76 -18.52 3.43 -15.17
N SER A 77 -17.62 2.93 -14.32
CA SER A 77 -16.38 3.64 -14.01
C SER A 77 -15.21 2.66 -13.88
N TYR A 78 -14.10 3.02 -14.52
CA TYR A 78 -12.89 2.23 -14.55
C TYR A 78 -11.83 2.93 -13.71
N LYS A 79 -11.19 2.18 -12.80
CA LYS A 79 -10.23 2.71 -11.84
C LYS A 79 -9.04 1.78 -11.71
N VAL A 80 -7.86 2.36 -11.56
CA VAL A 80 -6.66 1.66 -11.09
C VAL A 80 -6.53 1.94 -9.60
N ILE A 81 -6.39 0.89 -8.79
CA ILE A 81 -6.31 1.01 -7.33
C ILE A 81 -4.95 0.49 -6.88
N TYR A 82 -4.18 1.35 -6.20
CA TYR A 82 -2.97 0.96 -5.51
C TYR A 82 -3.29 0.58 -4.07
N VAL A 83 -3.03 -0.66 -3.69
CA VAL A 83 -3.28 -1.16 -2.34
C VAL A 83 -1.94 -1.40 -1.64
N VAL A 84 -1.76 -0.78 -0.48
CA VAL A 84 -0.53 -0.90 0.30
C VAL A 84 -0.85 -1.30 1.73
N ARG A 85 -0.20 -2.37 2.21
CA ARG A 85 -0.22 -2.77 3.62
C ARG A 85 0.68 -1.83 4.42
N HIS A 86 0.30 -1.54 5.67
CA HIS A 86 1.17 -0.79 6.57
C HIS A 86 2.55 -1.44 6.73
N GLY A 87 3.59 -0.62 6.93
CA GLY A 87 4.93 -1.09 7.26
C GLY A 87 4.99 -1.80 8.62
N ASP A 88 6.14 -2.40 8.92
CA ASP A 88 6.38 -3.06 10.20
C ASP A 88 6.15 -2.11 11.39
N SER A 89 5.54 -2.63 12.45
CA SER A 89 5.18 -1.86 13.65
C SER A 89 5.34 -2.70 14.91
N VAL A 90 5.25 -2.09 16.08
CA VAL A 90 5.24 -2.80 17.39
C VAL A 90 4.17 -3.91 17.41
N HIS A 91 3.03 -3.68 16.76
CA HIS A 91 2.00 -4.70 16.58
C HIS A 91 2.53 -5.95 15.87
N ASN A 92 3.35 -5.80 14.83
CA ASN A 92 3.98 -6.92 14.14
C ASN A 92 5.01 -7.63 15.03
N ALA A 93 5.81 -6.88 15.77
CA ALA A 93 6.78 -7.45 16.72
C ALA A 93 6.07 -8.30 17.79
N VAL A 94 4.98 -7.80 18.37
CA VAL A 94 4.18 -8.56 19.35
C VAL A 94 3.54 -9.79 18.72
N MET A 95 2.93 -9.66 17.53
CA MET A 95 2.38 -10.83 16.81
C MET A 95 3.42 -11.93 16.61
N ARG A 96 4.67 -11.56 16.25
CA ARG A 96 5.78 -12.51 16.13
C ARG A 96 6.15 -13.11 17.49
N ALA A 97 6.23 -12.29 18.55
CA ALA A 97 6.59 -12.72 19.89
C ALA A 97 5.63 -13.77 20.46
N VAL A 98 4.32 -13.51 20.34
CA VAL A 98 3.31 -14.37 20.97
C VAL A 98 2.83 -15.51 20.05
N GLY A 99 3.16 -15.44 18.76
CA GLY A 99 2.87 -16.47 17.78
C GLY A 99 1.38 -16.85 17.73
N GLY A 100 1.10 -18.16 17.82
CA GLY A 100 -0.27 -18.70 17.77
C GLY A 100 -1.22 -18.13 18.83
N GLN A 101 -0.69 -17.69 19.98
CA GLN A 101 -1.50 -17.08 21.04
C GLN A 101 -2.08 -15.73 20.63
N TRP A 102 -1.62 -15.12 19.53
CA TRP A 102 -2.10 -13.81 19.09
C TRP A 102 -3.61 -13.76 19.02
N LYS A 103 -4.23 -14.67 18.26
CA LYS A 103 -5.68 -14.70 18.05
C LYS A 103 -6.45 -15.05 19.32
N GLU A 104 -5.90 -15.94 20.13
CA GLU A 104 -6.58 -16.51 21.31
C GLU A 104 -6.54 -15.59 22.54
N LYS A 105 -5.50 -14.77 22.68
CA LYS A 105 -5.23 -14.01 23.92
C LYS A 105 -4.91 -12.53 23.73
N TRP A 106 -4.25 -12.16 22.63
CA TRP A 106 -3.59 -10.85 22.54
C TRP A 106 -4.28 -9.88 21.56
N ALA A 107 -4.93 -10.39 20.51
CA ALA A 107 -5.50 -9.58 19.43
C ALA A 107 -6.60 -8.61 19.87
N TYR A 108 -7.33 -8.94 20.95
CA TYR A 108 -8.41 -8.12 21.50
C TYR A 108 -7.95 -7.17 22.62
N LYS A 109 -6.67 -7.22 23.02
CA LYS A 109 -6.10 -6.32 24.01
C LYS A 109 -5.54 -5.06 23.34
N ALA A 110 -5.54 -3.95 24.06
CA ALA A 110 -4.91 -2.72 23.60
C ALA A 110 -3.37 -2.77 23.68
N GLY A 111 -2.86 -3.52 24.66
CA GLY A 111 -1.46 -3.60 25.05
C GLY A 111 -1.28 -4.48 26.28
N ALA A 112 -0.04 -4.61 26.76
CA ALA A 112 0.34 -5.31 27.98
C ALA A 112 1.61 -4.73 28.58
N ASN A 113 1.89 -5.05 29.85
CA ASN A 113 3.16 -4.71 30.45
C ASN A 113 4.29 -5.51 29.78
N LEU A 114 5.48 -4.92 29.69
CA LEU A 114 6.63 -5.54 29.02
C LEU A 114 6.99 -6.90 29.64
N GLU A 115 6.84 -7.04 30.96
CA GLU A 115 7.07 -8.28 31.72
C GLU A 115 6.10 -9.42 31.38
N GLU A 116 4.92 -9.11 30.83
CA GLU A 116 3.92 -10.11 30.44
C GLU A 116 4.21 -10.70 29.04
N LEU A 117 5.10 -10.07 28.27
CA LEU A 117 5.40 -10.45 26.89
C LEU A 117 6.63 -11.36 26.82
N PRO A 118 6.70 -12.28 25.83
CA PRO A 118 7.93 -12.98 25.51
C PRO A 118 9.04 -11.97 25.18
N ARG A 119 10.21 -12.16 25.80
CA ARG A 119 11.37 -11.28 25.55
C ARG A 119 11.90 -11.51 24.14
N LEU A 120 11.91 -10.46 23.32
CA LEU A 120 12.46 -10.45 21.96
C LEU A 120 13.33 -9.20 21.76
N ALA A 121 14.41 -9.32 21.00
CA ALA A 121 15.32 -8.21 20.68
C ALA A 121 14.62 -6.98 20.08
N GLU A 122 13.55 -7.17 19.29
CA GLU A 122 12.75 -6.06 18.73
C GLU A 122 11.93 -5.30 19.78
N LEU A 123 11.59 -5.95 20.90
CA LEU A 123 10.91 -5.33 22.03
C LEU A 123 11.92 -4.77 23.05
N GLU A 124 13.15 -5.27 23.06
CA GLU A 124 14.25 -4.75 23.89
C GLU A 124 14.72 -3.35 23.46
N SER A 125 14.38 -2.91 22.24
CA SER A 125 14.64 -1.53 21.81
C SER A 125 13.61 -0.52 22.33
N LEU A 126 12.54 -0.97 22.99
CA LEU A 126 11.64 -0.08 23.73
C LEU A 126 12.38 0.42 24.98
N SER A 127 12.18 1.67 25.37
CA SER A 127 12.92 2.21 26.50
C SER A 127 12.51 1.54 27.82
N ASP A 128 13.42 1.45 28.79
CA ASP A 128 13.11 0.92 30.13
C ASP A 128 11.96 1.68 30.84
N ASP A 129 11.72 2.93 30.44
CA ASP A 129 10.58 3.75 30.89
C ASP A 129 9.24 3.31 30.27
N GLU A 130 9.25 2.63 29.12
CA GLU A 130 8.09 2.05 28.45
C GLU A 130 7.69 0.72 29.10
N LYS A 131 7.20 0.80 30.34
CA LYS A 131 6.70 -0.36 31.10
C LYS A 131 5.53 -1.08 30.44
N ARG A 132 4.84 -0.41 29.49
CA ARG A 132 3.65 -0.90 28.80
C ARG A 132 3.79 -0.77 27.28
N VAL A 133 3.67 -1.91 26.60
CA VAL A 133 3.68 -2.02 25.14
C VAL A 133 2.24 -1.95 24.62
N THR A 134 1.99 -1.09 23.62
CA THR A 134 0.65 -0.90 23.03
C THR A 134 0.65 -1.28 21.55
N TRP A 135 -0.25 -2.19 21.13
CA TRP A 135 -0.34 -2.66 19.73
C TRP A 135 -1.68 -2.36 19.03
N ALA A 136 -2.71 -1.92 19.74
CA ALA A 136 -3.97 -1.52 19.09
C ALA A 136 -3.75 -0.35 18.12
N ASN A 137 -3.04 0.68 18.57
CA ASN A 137 -2.71 1.88 17.79
C ASN A 137 -1.20 2.12 17.66
N ALA A 138 -0.41 1.05 17.51
CA ALA A 138 1.04 1.12 17.40
C ALA A 138 1.50 2.02 16.25
N GLU A 139 2.63 2.70 16.47
CA GLU A 139 3.38 3.41 15.45
C GLU A 139 4.25 2.45 14.63
N LEU A 140 4.76 2.94 13.50
CA LEU A 140 5.74 2.19 12.72
C LEU A 140 7.05 2.05 13.51
N SER A 141 7.70 0.89 13.36
CA SER A 141 9.08 0.73 13.78
C SER A 141 10.01 1.49 12.81
N PRO A 142 11.28 1.75 13.18
CA PRO A 142 12.26 2.31 12.24
C PRO A 142 12.36 1.49 10.94
N LYS A 143 12.26 0.16 11.05
CA LYS A 143 12.19 -0.75 9.90
C LYS A 143 10.95 -0.49 9.05
N GLY A 144 9.78 -0.31 9.65
CA GLY A 144 8.54 0.01 8.94
C GLY A 144 8.58 1.36 8.22
N ILE A 145 9.22 2.36 8.82
CA ILE A 145 9.47 3.66 8.18
C ILE A 145 10.31 3.47 6.93
N GLU A 146 11.41 2.72 7.02
CA GLU A 146 12.30 2.48 5.88
C GLU A 146 11.61 1.67 4.77
N GLN A 147 10.79 0.68 5.12
CA GLN A 147 9.96 -0.06 4.16
C GLN A 147 9.03 0.89 3.38
N ALA A 148 8.31 1.76 4.09
CA ALA A 148 7.39 2.71 3.48
C ALA A 148 8.11 3.74 2.60
N ARG A 149 9.29 4.22 3.05
CA ARG A 149 10.14 5.15 2.28
C ARG A 149 10.59 4.54 0.96
N LYS A 150 11.07 3.30 0.95
CA LYS A 150 11.47 2.58 -0.27
C LYS A 150 10.35 2.46 -1.29
N ILE A 151 9.11 2.20 -0.84
CA ILE A 151 7.95 2.19 -1.74
C ILE A 151 7.72 3.58 -2.35
N GLY A 152 7.80 4.65 -1.55
CA GLY A 152 7.71 6.02 -2.05
C GLY A 152 8.75 6.34 -3.13
N GLU A 153 10.01 5.93 -2.92
CA GLU A 153 11.09 6.07 -3.91
C GLU A 153 10.80 5.34 -5.22
N LEU A 154 10.29 4.10 -5.13
CA LEU A 154 9.89 3.33 -6.31
C LEU A 154 8.76 4.00 -7.09
N LEU A 155 7.74 4.53 -6.40
CA LEU A 155 6.63 5.24 -7.06
C LEU A 155 7.13 6.50 -7.78
N VAL A 156 8.03 7.27 -7.16
CA VAL A 156 8.66 8.43 -7.78
C VAL A 156 9.47 8.01 -9.01
N LYS A 157 10.26 6.94 -8.89
CA LYS A 157 11.07 6.39 -9.98
C LYS A 157 10.19 5.97 -11.16
N TRP A 158 9.19 5.13 -10.94
CA TRP A 158 8.31 4.62 -12.00
C TRP A 158 7.45 5.72 -12.63
N LYS A 159 7.06 6.75 -11.87
CA LYS A 159 6.44 7.96 -12.45
C LYS A 159 7.38 8.65 -13.43
N LYS A 160 8.63 8.87 -13.04
CA LYS A 160 9.62 9.57 -13.88
C LYS A 160 10.03 8.76 -15.11
N GLU A 161 10.31 7.48 -14.95
CA GLU A 161 10.86 6.63 -16.00
C GLU A 161 9.79 6.04 -16.92
N ASN A 162 8.61 5.76 -16.38
CA ASN A 162 7.56 5.03 -17.09
C ASN A 162 6.23 5.77 -17.10
N GLY A 163 6.12 7.00 -16.60
CA GLY A 163 4.84 7.73 -16.61
C GLY A 163 3.74 7.05 -15.78
N MET A 164 4.10 6.27 -14.76
CA MET A 164 3.12 5.68 -13.85
C MET A 164 2.27 6.78 -13.17
N PRO A 165 0.93 6.74 -13.27
CA PRO A 165 0.10 7.81 -12.74
C PRO A 165 0.08 7.79 -11.21
N SER A 166 0.18 8.99 -10.61
CA SER A 166 -0.04 9.17 -9.17
C SER A 166 -1.51 8.95 -8.81
N PRO A 167 -1.83 8.43 -7.61
CA PRO A 167 -3.23 8.32 -7.19
C PRO A 167 -3.89 9.70 -7.12
N GLY A 168 -5.09 9.82 -7.69
CA GLY A 168 -5.91 11.05 -7.60
C GLY A 168 -6.61 11.21 -6.25
N THR A 169 -6.78 10.12 -5.49
CA THR A 169 -7.36 10.13 -4.15
C THR A 169 -6.67 9.07 -3.30
N ILE A 170 -6.41 9.39 -2.03
CA ILE A 170 -5.70 8.51 -1.09
C ILE A 170 -6.60 8.29 0.12
N TYR A 171 -6.84 7.02 0.44
CA TYR A 171 -7.52 6.58 1.65
C TYR A 171 -6.54 5.87 2.56
N THR A 172 -6.67 6.04 3.86
CA THR A 172 -5.87 5.30 4.84
C THR A 172 -6.72 4.89 6.03
N SER A 173 -6.39 3.75 6.62
CA SER A 173 -6.99 3.30 7.88
C SER A 173 -6.63 4.30 9.00
N PRO A 174 -7.53 4.52 9.99
CA PRO A 174 -7.29 5.47 11.08
C PRO A 174 -6.18 5.06 12.05
N LEU A 175 -5.60 3.86 11.91
CA LEU A 175 -4.54 3.38 12.78
C LEU A 175 -3.22 4.11 12.48
N ARG A 176 -2.48 4.50 13.54
CA ARG A 176 -1.23 5.28 13.44
C ARG A 176 -0.22 4.67 12.48
N ARG A 177 0.00 3.35 12.52
CA ARG A 177 0.87 2.65 11.56
C ARG A 177 0.45 2.80 10.10
N CYS A 178 -0.85 2.83 9.81
CA CYS A 178 -1.38 3.00 8.47
C CYS A 178 -1.18 4.44 7.99
N LEU A 179 -1.57 5.42 8.81
CA LEU A 179 -1.34 6.84 8.53
C LEU A 179 0.16 7.16 8.37
N GLY A 180 0.99 6.63 9.25
CA GLY A 180 2.45 6.75 9.18
C GLY A 180 3.00 6.18 7.87
N THR A 181 2.52 5.00 7.45
CA THR A 181 2.91 4.39 6.16
C THR A 181 2.52 5.29 4.99
N THR A 182 1.27 5.75 4.95
CA THR A 182 0.77 6.65 3.91
C THR A 182 1.60 7.93 3.83
N LYS A 183 1.90 8.53 4.99
CA LYS A 183 2.74 9.73 5.08
C LYS A 183 4.11 9.48 4.45
N GLN A 184 4.79 8.38 4.81
CA GLN A 184 6.12 8.09 4.28
C GLN A 184 6.12 7.82 2.77
N ILE A 185 5.15 7.04 2.26
CA ILE A 185 5.07 6.71 0.83
C ILE A 185 4.85 7.95 -0.02
N TYR A 186 3.90 8.79 0.35
CA TYR A 186 3.44 9.88 -0.52
C TYR A 186 4.12 11.22 -0.24
N ASN A 187 4.94 11.36 0.80
CA ASN A 187 5.68 12.61 1.09
C ASN A 187 6.48 13.08 -0.14
N GLY A 188 7.23 12.18 -0.77
CA GLY A 188 8.00 12.50 -1.98
C GLY A 188 7.14 12.84 -3.20
N VAL A 189 5.97 12.19 -3.33
CA VAL A 189 5.01 12.46 -4.42
C VAL A 189 4.38 13.84 -4.27
N TYR A 190 4.02 14.23 -3.05
CA TYR A 190 3.43 15.54 -2.76
C TYR A 190 4.44 16.69 -2.93
N GLN A 191 5.68 16.51 -2.45
CA GLN A 191 6.76 17.49 -2.60
C GLN A 191 7.07 17.80 -4.07
N GLN A 192 7.03 16.80 -4.97
CA GLN A 192 7.27 17.00 -6.40
C GLN A 192 6.15 17.77 -7.12
N ASN A 193 4.92 17.71 -6.60
CA ASN A 193 3.77 18.41 -7.18
C ASN A 193 3.58 19.82 -6.57
N GLY A 194 4.49 20.32 -5.74
CA GLY A 194 4.36 21.63 -5.07
C GLY A 194 3.27 21.70 -4.00
N LEU A 195 2.68 20.55 -3.65
CA LEU A 195 1.70 20.42 -2.58
C LEU A 195 2.46 20.09 -1.30
N ASP A 196 2.70 21.07 -0.42
CA ASP A 196 3.23 20.79 0.92
C ASP A 196 2.09 20.27 1.80
N PRO A 197 2.11 18.99 2.22
CA PRO A 197 1.04 18.43 3.06
C PRO A 197 0.91 19.14 4.42
N ARG A 198 1.90 19.97 4.83
CA ARG A 198 1.84 20.80 6.05
C ARG A 198 1.11 22.13 5.85
N ARG A 199 0.88 22.58 4.62
CA ARG A 199 0.19 23.85 4.32
C ARG A 199 -1.33 23.72 4.25
N GLU A 200 -1.87 22.53 4.05
CA GLU A 200 -3.32 22.31 4.04
C GLU A 200 -3.91 22.09 5.45
N GLN A 201 -3.10 21.66 6.42
CA GLN A 201 -3.53 21.52 7.81
C GLN A 201 -3.84 22.87 8.48
N SER A 202 -3.26 23.98 8.00
CA SER A 202 -3.52 25.32 8.55
C SER A 202 -4.73 26.02 7.91
N ARG A 203 -5.51 25.33 7.06
CA ARG A 203 -6.74 25.86 6.45
C ARG A 203 -8.02 25.27 7.06
N MET A 204 -7.89 24.48 8.12
CA MET A 204 -9.00 23.91 8.88
C MET A 204 -9.05 24.40 10.34
N ASP A 205 -8.35 25.50 10.63
CA ASP A 205 -8.46 26.27 11.88
C ASP A 205 -9.10 27.64 11.59
#